data_AF-G9ZII7-F1
#
_entry.id   AF-G9ZII7-F1
#
_cell.length_a   1.000
_cell.length_b   1.000
_cell.length_c   1.000
_cell.angle_alpha   90.00
_cell.angle_beta   90.00
_cell.angle_gamma   90.00
#
_symmetry.space_group_name_H-M   'P 1'
#
loop_
_entity.id
_entity.type
_entity.pdbx_description
1 polymer ?
#
loop_
_entity_poly.entity_id
_entity_poly.type
_entity_poly.pdbx_seq_one_letter_code
_entity_poly.pdbx_strand_id
1 'polypeptide(L)'
;MCETSTKCLTPNYADNRNAPLAYVFFPADNDKDTDVSHDVLREDLLFTLQLRFAAAASETQRQQVIETLRWWANFGGLGARNRRGTGAVQVEQADSLPSLLNPVTTQEAEQAGCRLVLRNNSCADPVTAWKQAITRLRDFRQKAGLGRNPPGKEAGNKKPAGRSRWPEADAVRRLSGRHAAMHAPEHLAGNVFPRGMFGMPIIFHFVGWGEPADHQLQPQGKDRLPSPLILRPYHDGNGQWLPAALLLPHDHLQQMPVVLQREREKTYPVKLWEKRLAASVEPIKTQQADDPLHAFLHYFAAP
;
A
#
# COMPACT_ATOMS: atom_id res chain seq x y z
N MET A 1 36.80 -0.43 11.13
CA MET A 1 36.89 -0.58 9.66
C MET A 1 36.47 -1.99 9.33
N CYS A 2 35.25 -2.15 8.81
CA CYS A 2 34.78 -3.41 8.27
C CYS A 2 34.34 -3.08 6.84
N GLU A 3 35.21 -3.35 5.88
CA GLU A 3 34.85 -3.29 4.46
C GLU A 3 34.03 -4.55 4.15
N THR A 4 32.73 -4.47 4.35
CA THR A 4 31.80 -5.41 3.73
C THR A 4 31.60 -4.96 2.28
N SER A 5 32.35 -5.58 1.37
CA SER A 5 32.06 -5.57 -0.06
C SER A 5 30.73 -6.29 -0.30
N THR A 6 29.61 -5.62 -0.08
CA THR A 6 28.29 -6.10 -0.47
C THR A 6 28.19 -5.95 -1.99
N LYS A 7 28.54 -7.01 -2.73
CA LYS A 7 28.20 -7.10 -4.15
C LYS A 7 26.68 -6.96 -4.26
N CYS A 8 26.21 -5.84 -4.81
CA CYS A 8 24.84 -5.67 -5.28
C CYS A 8 24.58 -6.71 -6.36
N LEU A 9 24.05 -7.87 -5.96
CA LEU A 9 23.54 -8.85 -6.89
C LEU A 9 22.12 -8.38 -7.25
N THR A 10 21.95 -7.74 -8.40
CA THR A 10 20.62 -7.38 -8.95
C THR A 10 19.66 -8.57 -8.88
N PRO A 11 18.60 -8.54 -8.06
CA PRO A 11 17.46 -9.43 -8.20
C PRO A 11 16.35 -8.67 -8.92
N ASN A 12 15.88 -9.19 -10.03
CA ASN A 12 14.68 -8.68 -10.64
C ASN A 12 13.45 -9.12 -9.80
N TYR A 13 13.14 -8.43 -8.70
CA TYR A 13 11.81 -8.59 -8.05
C TYR A 13 10.64 -8.24 -9.00
N ALA A 14 10.98 -7.67 -10.16
CA ALA A 14 10.11 -7.28 -11.24
C ALA A 14 10.53 -7.83 -12.64
N ASP A 15 11.17 -9.02 -12.73
CA ASP A 15 11.54 -9.67 -14.02
C ASP A 15 10.40 -9.68 -15.04
N ASN A 16 9.15 -9.70 -14.55
CA ASN A 16 7.95 -9.66 -15.35
C ASN A 16 6.89 -8.79 -14.66
N ARG A 17 6.12 -8.01 -15.44
CA ARG A 17 4.99 -7.17 -15.00
C ARG A 17 3.92 -7.92 -14.18
N ASN A 18 3.92 -9.24 -14.22
CA ASN A 18 3.00 -10.11 -13.47
C ASN A 18 3.57 -10.61 -12.13
N ALA A 19 4.86 -10.39 -11.83
CA ALA A 19 5.46 -10.75 -10.54
C ALA A 19 4.76 -9.98 -9.41
N PRO A 20 4.41 -10.61 -8.27
CA PRO A 20 3.71 -9.94 -7.18
C PRO A 20 4.37 -8.63 -6.71
N LEU A 21 5.71 -8.61 -6.66
CA LEU A 21 6.49 -7.49 -6.15
C LEU A 21 6.76 -6.39 -7.19
N ALA A 22 6.54 -6.65 -8.49
CA ALA A 22 6.50 -5.61 -9.51
C ALA A 22 5.45 -4.53 -9.19
N TYR A 23 4.37 -4.90 -8.49
CA TYR A 23 3.35 -3.94 -8.02
C TYR A 23 3.89 -2.93 -6.99
N VAL A 24 4.98 -3.26 -6.29
CA VAL A 24 5.64 -2.41 -5.31
C VAL A 24 6.78 -1.62 -5.95
N PHE A 25 7.58 -2.29 -6.78
CA PHE A 25 8.79 -1.74 -7.38
C PHE A 25 8.62 -1.07 -8.75
N PHE A 26 7.43 -1.11 -9.35
CA PHE A 26 7.11 -0.40 -10.61
C PHE A 26 7.74 1.01 -10.75
N PRO A 27 7.78 1.88 -9.71
CA PRO A 27 8.42 3.18 -9.80
C PRO A 27 9.94 3.12 -9.99
N ALA A 28 10.62 2.17 -9.34
CA ALA A 28 12.04 1.93 -9.53
C ALA A 28 12.31 1.24 -10.87
N ASP A 29 11.44 0.31 -11.29
CA ASP A 29 11.60 -0.45 -12.53
C ASP A 29 11.33 0.35 -13.83
N ASN A 30 10.59 1.46 -13.75
CA ASN A 30 10.25 2.28 -14.93
C ASN A 30 11.00 3.61 -14.98
N ASP A 31 11.86 3.87 -14.02
CA ASP A 31 12.69 5.06 -14.08
C ASP A 31 13.76 4.86 -15.17
N LYS A 32 13.88 5.85 -16.04
CA LYS A 32 14.77 5.81 -17.22
C LYS A 32 16.00 6.67 -17.00
N ASP A 33 16.09 7.33 -15.85
CA ASP A 33 17.24 8.12 -15.49
C ASP A 33 18.42 7.19 -15.17
N THR A 34 19.32 7.01 -16.14
CA THR A 34 20.50 6.16 -16.01
C THR A 34 21.52 6.70 -15.02
N ASP A 35 21.37 7.95 -14.56
CA ASP A 35 22.27 8.59 -13.60
C ASP A 35 21.89 8.27 -12.14
N VAL A 36 20.73 7.62 -11.92
CA VAL A 36 20.27 7.18 -10.60
C VAL A 36 20.34 5.65 -10.54
N SER A 37 21.03 5.09 -9.53
CA SER A 37 20.99 3.64 -9.30
C SER A 37 19.59 3.22 -8.83
N HIS A 38 19.03 2.23 -9.50
CA HIS A 38 17.77 1.57 -9.12
C HIS A 38 18.00 0.28 -8.33
N ASP A 39 19.22 0.07 -7.82
CA ASP A 39 19.55 -1.12 -7.05
C ASP A 39 18.74 -1.18 -5.76
N VAL A 40 18.21 -2.36 -5.48
CA VAL A 40 17.49 -2.65 -4.24
C VAL A 40 18.31 -3.60 -3.38
N LEU A 41 18.39 -3.28 -2.10
CA LEU A 41 18.97 -4.17 -1.10
C LEU A 41 18.10 -5.43 -0.95
N ARG A 42 18.76 -6.60 -0.89
CA ARG A 42 18.11 -7.89 -0.65
C ARG A 42 17.75 -8.08 0.83
N GLU A 43 16.90 -9.05 1.09
CA GLU A 43 16.69 -9.62 2.42
C GLU A 43 18.01 -10.11 3.06
N ASP A 44 17.94 -10.39 4.36
CA ASP A 44 19.03 -10.95 5.19
C ASP A 44 20.25 -10.03 5.42
N LEU A 45 20.08 -8.73 5.17
CA LEU A 45 21.06 -7.73 5.60
C LEU A 45 20.94 -7.47 7.10
N LEU A 46 22.07 -7.61 7.78
CA LEU A 46 22.18 -7.40 9.22
C LEU A 46 22.83 -6.05 9.52
N PHE A 47 22.32 -5.38 10.54
CA PHE A 47 22.94 -4.20 11.12
C PHE A 47 22.71 -4.18 12.63
N THR A 48 23.61 -3.52 13.36
CA THR A 48 23.50 -3.37 14.80
C THR A 48 23.04 -1.95 15.14
N LEU A 49 21.90 -1.83 15.82
CA LEU A 49 21.45 -0.56 16.40
C LEU A 49 21.92 -0.46 17.85
N GLN A 50 22.75 0.54 18.15
CA GLN A 50 23.18 0.83 19.52
C GLN A 50 22.41 2.03 20.07
N LEU A 51 21.81 1.87 21.25
CA LEU A 51 21.07 2.92 21.95
C LEU A 51 21.75 3.22 23.30
N ARG A 52 21.85 4.51 23.63
CA ARG A 52 22.24 4.97 24.96
C ARG A 52 21.30 6.08 25.41
N PHE A 53 20.76 5.94 26.61
CA PHE A 53 19.96 6.98 27.24
C PHE A 53 20.84 7.93 28.04
N ALA A 54 20.55 9.23 27.96
CA ALA A 54 21.16 10.21 28.84
C ALA A 54 20.82 9.92 30.31
N ALA A 55 21.70 10.27 31.24
CA ALA A 55 21.44 10.07 32.68
C ALA A 55 20.16 10.79 33.15
N ALA A 56 19.84 11.94 32.54
CA ALA A 56 18.64 12.72 32.82
C ALA A 56 17.35 12.15 32.23
N ALA A 57 17.40 11.11 31.38
CA ALA A 57 16.21 10.53 30.78
C ALA A 57 15.40 9.76 31.84
N SER A 58 14.13 10.13 31.99
CA SER A 58 13.22 9.47 32.92
C SER A 58 12.86 8.06 32.46
N GLU A 59 12.37 7.23 33.37
CA GLU A 59 11.92 5.88 33.02
C GLU A 59 10.80 5.88 31.98
N THR A 60 9.86 6.83 32.08
CA THR A 60 8.81 7.01 31.08
C THR A 60 9.36 7.30 29.69
N GLN A 61 10.37 8.18 29.58
CA GLN A 61 11.00 8.48 28.29
C GLN A 61 11.73 7.27 27.71
N ARG A 62 12.41 6.50 28.57
CA ARG A 62 13.09 5.25 28.17
C ARG A 62 12.09 4.25 27.61
N GLN A 63 10.98 4.04 28.33
CA GLN A 63 9.95 3.11 27.93
C GLN A 63 9.27 3.52 26.61
N GLN A 64 9.01 4.82 26.41
CA GLN A 64 8.47 5.34 25.14
C GLN A 64 9.40 5.05 23.96
N VAL A 65 10.72 5.18 24.13
CA VAL A 65 11.69 4.86 23.08
C VAL A 65 11.72 3.36 22.80
N ILE A 66 11.74 2.52 23.84
CA ILE A 66 11.73 1.06 23.71
C ILE A 66 10.46 0.60 22.98
N GLU A 67 9.30 1.10 23.38
CA GLU A 67 8.03 0.82 22.73
C GLU A 67 8.04 1.28 21.26
N THR A 68 8.51 2.51 21.00
CA THR A 68 8.63 3.04 19.64
C THR A 68 9.50 2.14 18.76
N LEU A 69 10.64 1.66 19.28
CA LEU A 69 11.53 0.75 18.55
C LEU A 69 10.85 -0.60 18.29
N ARG A 70 10.11 -1.15 19.26
CA ARG A 70 9.36 -2.39 19.09
C ARG A 70 8.29 -2.26 17.99
N TRP A 71 7.51 -1.18 18.02
CA TRP A 71 6.49 -0.91 17.00
C TRP A 71 7.10 -0.60 15.63
N TRP A 72 8.21 0.13 15.58
CA TRP A 72 8.95 0.37 14.35
C TRP A 72 9.53 -0.92 13.77
N ALA A 73 10.03 -1.84 14.59
CA ALA A 73 10.46 -3.15 14.11
C ALA A 73 9.29 -3.95 13.54
N ASN A 74 8.14 -3.94 14.22
CA ASN A 74 6.95 -4.71 13.82
C ASN A 74 6.21 -4.13 12.60
N PHE A 75 6.16 -2.80 12.42
CA PHE A 75 5.34 -2.15 11.37
C PHE A 75 6.01 -0.97 10.63
N GLY A 76 7.21 -0.57 11.06
CA GLY A 76 8.07 0.39 10.37
C GLY A 76 9.04 -0.28 9.41
N GLY A 77 10.26 0.26 9.33
CA GLY A 77 11.31 -0.19 8.42
C GLY A 77 12.19 0.93 7.91
N LEU A 78 13.15 0.57 7.05
CA LEU A 78 14.12 1.47 6.43
C LEU A 78 13.82 1.69 4.94
N GLY A 79 14.12 2.89 4.43
CA GLY A 79 13.99 3.20 3.02
C GLY A 79 12.57 3.48 2.52
N ALA A 80 12.42 3.50 1.20
CA ALA A 80 11.18 3.88 0.54
C ALA A 80 10.15 2.74 0.57
N ARG A 81 8.86 3.09 0.42
CA ARG A 81 7.71 2.16 0.28
C ARG A 81 7.44 1.26 1.51
N ASN A 82 7.93 1.60 2.70
CA ASN A 82 7.74 0.83 3.94
C ASN A 82 6.28 0.41 4.25
N ARG A 83 5.28 1.22 3.91
CA ARG A 83 3.84 0.87 4.07
C ARG A 83 3.38 -0.26 3.13
N ARG A 84 4.24 -0.68 2.20
CA ARG A 84 4.10 -1.86 1.35
C ARG A 84 5.20 -2.89 1.63
N GLY A 85 5.81 -2.87 2.81
CA GLY A 85 6.62 -3.95 3.35
C GLY A 85 8.08 -3.98 2.93
N THR A 86 8.53 -3.05 2.09
CA THR A 86 9.95 -2.90 1.78
C THR A 86 10.73 -2.40 2.98
N GLY A 87 11.97 -2.88 3.13
CA GLY A 87 12.84 -2.54 4.24
C GLY A 87 12.25 -2.89 5.61
N ALA A 88 11.33 -3.85 5.67
CA ALA A 88 10.90 -4.46 6.91
C ALA A 88 12.14 -5.00 7.65
N VAL A 89 12.21 -4.72 8.94
CA VAL A 89 13.29 -5.18 9.81
C VAL A 89 12.72 -6.17 10.82
N GLN A 90 13.59 -7.05 11.30
CA GLN A 90 13.33 -7.95 12.42
C GLN A 90 14.42 -7.73 13.47
N VAL A 91 14.04 -7.81 14.74
CA VAL A 91 15.00 -7.89 15.84
C VAL A 91 15.37 -9.36 16.02
N GLU A 92 16.58 -9.75 15.63
CA GLU A 92 17.07 -11.11 15.84
C GLU A 92 17.67 -11.30 17.24
N GLN A 93 18.31 -10.26 17.78
CA GLN A 93 18.99 -10.28 19.06
C GLN A 93 18.80 -8.94 19.78
N ALA A 94 18.54 -8.99 21.09
CA ALA A 94 18.37 -7.81 21.94
C ALA A 94 18.75 -8.09 23.40
N ASP A 95 20.06 -8.13 23.67
CA ASP A 95 20.59 -8.54 24.97
C ASP A 95 20.10 -7.68 26.14
N SER A 96 20.13 -6.36 25.97
CA SER A 96 19.79 -5.39 27.03
C SER A 96 18.33 -4.95 27.01
N LEU A 97 17.58 -5.27 25.95
CA LEU A 97 16.19 -4.85 25.72
C LEU A 97 15.36 -6.02 25.15
N PRO A 98 15.20 -7.14 25.89
CA PRO A 98 14.58 -8.35 25.37
C PRO A 98 13.12 -8.15 24.94
N SER A 99 12.42 -7.14 25.46
CA SER A 99 11.07 -6.78 25.05
C SER A 99 10.95 -6.40 23.57
N LEU A 100 12.05 -6.03 22.90
CA LEU A 100 12.08 -5.75 21.46
C LEU A 100 11.85 -7.00 20.60
N LEU A 101 12.10 -8.20 21.15
CA LEU A 101 11.85 -9.48 20.48
C LEU A 101 10.37 -9.86 20.47
N ASN A 102 9.57 -9.27 21.35
CA ASN A 102 8.16 -9.58 21.46
C ASN A 102 7.39 -8.91 20.31
N PRO A 103 6.62 -9.68 19.53
CA PRO A 103 5.84 -9.11 18.46
C PRO A 103 4.65 -8.31 19.03
N VAL A 104 4.21 -7.28 18.31
CA VAL A 104 3.04 -6.50 18.69
C VAL A 104 1.78 -7.31 18.39
N THR A 105 1.02 -7.63 19.43
CA THR A 105 -0.19 -8.46 19.31
C THR A 105 -1.36 -7.71 18.67
N THR A 106 -2.37 -8.45 18.24
CA THR A 106 -3.64 -7.86 17.75
C THR A 106 -4.35 -7.05 18.82
N GLN A 107 -4.29 -7.50 20.09
CA GLN A 107 -4.88 -6.79 21.22
C GLN A 107 -4.16 -5.46 21.51
N GLU A 108 -2.82 -5.45 21.50
CA GLU A 108 -2.04 -4.20 21.63
C GLU A 108 -2.33 -3.25 20.47
N ALA A 109 -2.46 -3.77 19.24
CA ALA A 109 -2.83 -2.98 18.09
C ALA A 109 -4.22 -2.32 18.25
N GLU A 110 -5.20 -3.07 18.74
CA GLU A 110 -6.55 -2.58 19.01
C GLU A 110 -6.57 -1.51 20.11
N GLN A 111 -5.82 -1.70 21.19
CA GLN A 111 -5.66 -0.72 22.26
C GLN A 111 -5.04 0.60 21.76
N ALA A 112 -4.19 0.54 20.75
CA ALA A 112 -3.63 1.71 20.07
C ALA A 112 -4.57 2.33 19.00
N GLY A 113 -5.81 1.84 18.88
CA GLY A 113 -6.78 2.28 17.88
C GLY A 113 -6.48 1.80 16.46
N CYS A 114 -5.58 0.83 16.29
CA CYS A 114 -5.27 0.21 15.02
C CYS A 114 -6.06 -1.10 14.83
N ARG A 115 -6.12 -1.60 13.59
CA ARG A 115 -6.67 -2.93 13.30
C ARG A 115 -5.60 -3.79 12.62
N LEU A 116 -5.08 -4.76 13.36
CA LEU A 116 -4.12 -5.74 12.84
C LEU A 116 -4.87 -6.99 12.38
N VAL A 117 -4.70 -7.35 11.11
CA VAL A 117 -5.21 -8.59 10.52
C VAL A 117 -4.02 -9.43 10.07
N LEU A 118 -3.94 -10.65 10.62
CA LEU A 118 -2.95 -11.67 10.25
C LEU A 118 -3.67 -12.77 9.46
N ARG A 119 -3.05 -13.27 8.40
CA ARG A 119 -3.57 -14.46 7.70
C ARG A 119 -3.06 -15.73 8.36
N ASN A 120 -3.91 -16.76 8.44
CA ASN A 120 -3.62 -18.03 9.14
C ASN A 120 -2.67 -18.98 8.39
N ASN A 121 -1.97 -18.51 7.36
CA ASN A 121 -1.04 -19.31 6.58
C ASN A 121 0.39 -18.88 6.87
N SER A 122 0.97 -19.52 7.89
CA SER A 122 2.37 -19.33 8.22
C SER A 122 3.28 -19.72 7.05
N CYS A 123 4.31 -18.92 6.87
CA CYS A 123 5.34 -19.07 5.87
C CYS A 123 6.68 -19.27 6.59
N ALA A 124 7.53 -20.15 6.06
CA ALA A 124 8.88 -20.32 6.57
C ALA A 124 9.77 -19.10 6.27
N ASP A 125 9.47 -18.36 5.20
CA ASP A 125 10.26 -17.22 4.76
C ASP A 125 9.45 -15.90 4.74
N PRO A 126 10.07 -14.77 5.12
CA PRO A 126 9.42 -13.47 5.17
C PRO A 126 8.99 -12.98 3.79
N VAL A 127 9.75 -13.30 2.75
CA VAL A 127 9.49 -12.83 1.38
C VAL A 127 8.19 -13.43 0.84
N THR A 128 7.86 -14.68 1.15
CA THR A 128 6.61 -15.35 0.78
C THR A 128 5.43 -14.73 1.51
N ALA A 129 5.53 -14.53 2.82
CA ALA A 129 4.48 -13.85 3.59
C ALA A 129 4.20 -12.44 3.03
N TRP A 130 5.26 -11.70 2.69
CA TRP A 130 5.17 -10.39 2.07
C TRP A 130 4.51 -10.43 0.68
N LYS A 131 4.97 -11.32 -0.20
CA LYS A 131 4.41 -11.53 -1.56
C LYS A 131 2.92 -11.79 -1.50
N GLN A 132 2.46 -12.60 -0.54
CA GLN A 132 1.05 -12.87 -0.35
C GLN A 132 0.28 -11.62 0.09
N ALA A 133 0.82 -10.86 1.05
CA ALA A 133 0.18 -9.62 1.52
C ALA A 133 0.00 -8.60 0.38
N ILE A 134 1.04 -8.40 -0.43
CA ILE A 134 1.01 -7.51 -1.60
C ILE A 134 0.09 -8.04 -2.70
N THR A 135 0.07 -9.35 -2.91
CA THR A 135 -0.85 -9.98 -3.87
C THR A 135 -2.30 -9.67 -3.53
N ARG A 136 -2.69 -9.70 -2.24
CA ARG A 136 -4.06 -9.31 -1.84
C ARG A 136 -4.37 -7.86 -2.24
N LEU A 137 -3.46 -6.92 -2.01
CA LEU A 137 -3.69 -5.51 -2.39
C LEU A 137 -3.79 -5.32 -3.90
N ARG A 138 -2.90 -5.97 -4.65
CA ARG A 138 -2.92 -5.95 -6.11
C ARG A 138 -4.23 -6.53 -6.63
N ASP A 139 -4.62 -7.71 -6.16
CA ASP A 139 -5.80 -8.42 -6.64
C ASP A 139 -7.09 -7.67 -6.30
N PHE A 140 -7.20 -7.13 -5.08
CA PHE A 140 -8.32 -6.28 -4.66
C PHE A 140 -8.54 -5.11 -5.63
N ARG A 141 -7.45 -4.56 -6.18
CA ARG A 141 -7.51 -3.42 -7.10
C ARG A 141 -7.63 -3.79 -8.57
N GLN A 142 -7.04 -4.90 -8.99
CA GLN A 142 -6.77 -5.17 -10.41
C GLN A 142 -7.26 -6.54 -10.91
N LYS A 143 -7.59 -7.50 -10.04
CA LYS A 143 -8.00 -8.84 -10.46
C LYS A 143 -9.31 -8.78 -11.26
N ALA A 144 -9.34 -9.49 -12.39
CA ALA A 144 -10.56 -9.68 -13.17
C ALA A 144 -11.64 -10.37 -12.32
N GLY A 145 -12.86 -9.84 -12.36
CA GLY A 145 -13.96 -10.31 -11.52
C GLY A 145 -14.00 -9.71 -10.10
N LEU A 146 -13.00 -8.89 -9.72
CA LEU A 146 -12.99 -8.14 -8.45
C LEU A 146 -12.75 -6.66 -8.69
N GLY A 147 -11.51 -6.25 -8.93
CA GLY A 147 -11.13 -4.85 -9.19
C GLY A 147 -11.37 -4.39 -10.63
N ARG A 148 -11.53 -5.33 -11.57
CA ARG A 148 -11.78 -5.07 -12.99
C ARG A 148 -12.82 -6.02 -13.55
N ASN A 149 -13.48 -5.62 -14.62
CA ASN A 149 -14.33 -6.51 -15.39
C ASN A 149 -13.50 -7.63 -16.03
N PRO A 150 -14.08 -8.83 -16.25
CA PRO A 150 -13.46 -9.85 -17.09
C PRO A 150 -13.07 -9.28 -18.47
N PRO A 151 -12.05 -9.86 -19.14
CA PRO A 151 -11.73 -9.46 -20.50
C PRO A 151 -12.93 -9.70 -21.43
N GLY A 152 -13.09 -8.84 -22.43
CA GLY A 152 -14.11 -9.04 -23.47
C GLY A 152 -13.81 -10.27 -24.31
N LYS A 153 -14.84 -10.90 -24.89
CA LYS A 153 -14.72 -12.13 -25.69
C LYS A 153 -13.68 -12.02 -26.82
N GLU A 154 -13.55 -10.84 -27.42
CA GLU A 154 -12.63 -10.55 -28.53
C GLU A 154 -11.19 -10.23 -28.08
N ALA A 155 -10.98 -9.94 -26.79
CA ALA A 155 -9.67 -9.53 -26.30
C ALA A 155 -8.67 -10.71 -26.18
N GLY A 156 -9.18 -11.94 -26.08
CA GLY A 156 -8.39 -13.15 -25.90
C GLY A 156 -7.32 -13.01 -24.81
N ASN A 157 -6.15 -13.61 -25.01
CA ASN A 157 -5.00 -13.50 -24.11
C ASN A 157 -4.27 -12.13 -24.18
N LYS A 158 -4.69 -11.20 -25.05
CA LYS A 158 -3.96 -9.94 -25.30
C LYS A 158 -4.29 -8.82 -24.30
N LYS A 159 -5.46 -8.85 -23.65
CA LYS A 159 -5.80 -7.94 -22.56
C LYS A 159 -6.29 -8.74 -21.35
N PRO A 160 -5.49 -8.87 -20.28
CA PRO A 160 -5.83 -9.75 -19.16
C PRO A 160 -7.02 -9.26 -18.31
N ALA A 161 -7.49 -8.03 -18.50
CA ALA A 161 -8.62 -7.47 -17.77
C ALA A 161 -9.35 -6.37 -18.55
N GLY A 162 -10.66 -6.23 -18.27
CA GLY A 162 -11.53 -5.20 -18.82
C GLY A 162 -11.49 -3.87 -18.05
N ARG A 163 -12.57 -3.09 -18.17
CA ARG A 163 -12.75 -1.79 -17.49
C ARG A 163 -12.57 -1.92 -15.97
N SER A 164 -12.03 -0.87 -15.34
CA SER A 164 -11.95 -0.77 -13.88
C SER A 164 -13.34 -0.81 -13.25
N ARG A 165 -13.47 -1.52 -12.12
CA ARG A 165 -14.67 -1.50 -11.26
C ARG A 165 -14.60 -0.44 -10.15
N TRP A 166 -13.57 0.39 -10.20
CA TRP A 166 -13.43 1.58 -9.37
C TRP A 166 -13.88 2.83 -10.14
N PRO A 167 -14.51 3.82 -9.47
CA PRO A 167 -15.16 4.94 -10.15
C PRO A 167 -14.23 6.01 -10.69
N GLU A 168 -12.94 6.01 -10.35
CA GLU A 168 -12.10 7.19 -10.55
C GLU A 168 -11.85 7.50 -12.03
N ALA A 169 -11.70 6.48 -12.88
CA ALA A 169 -11.51 6.70 -14.31
C ALA A 169 -12.71 7.45 -14.92
N ASP A 170 -13.92 7.09 -14.49
CA ASP A 170 -15.16 7.70 -14.95
C ASP A 170 -15.38 9.07 -14.32
N ALA A 171 -14.96 9.25 -13.06
CA ALA A 171 -14.95 10.54 -12.40
C ALA A 171 -14.05 11.54 -13.14
N VAL A 172 -12.83 11.15 -13.52
CA VAL A 172 -11.91 12.00 -14.29
C VAL A 172 -12.52 12.37 -15.66
N ARG A 173 -13.12 11.41 -16.37
CA ARG A 173 -13.78 11.67 -17.66
C ARG A 173 -14.95 12.64 -17.53
N ARG A 174 -15.79 12.48 -16.51
CA ARG A 174 -16.90 13.41 -16.21
C ARG A 174 -16.39 14.82 -15.89
N LEU A 175 -15.38 14.93 -15.01
CA LEU A 175 -14.84 16.22 -14.56
C LEU A 175 -14.08 16.96 -15.67
N SER A 176 -13.37 16.24 -16.52
CA SER A 176 -12.63 16.80 -17.66
C SER A 176 -13.51 17.07 -18.89
N GLY A 177 -14.69 16.44 -18.97
CA GLY A 177 -15.57 16.50 -20.15
C GLY A 177 -14.98 15.79 -21.37
N ARG A 178 -14.00 14.89 -21.19
CA ARG A 178 -13.32 14.17 -22.28
C ARG A 178 -13.36 12.66 -22.04
N HIS A 179 -13.65 11.91 -23.10
CA HIS A 179 -13.53 10.46 -23.14
C HIS A 179 -13.57 9.98 -24.60
N ALA A 180 -12.97 8.82 -24.89
CA ALA A 180 -13.23 8.13 -26.14
C ALA A 180 -14.68 7.61 -26.19
N ALA A 181 -15.24 7.43 -27.39
CA ALA A 181 -16.63 6.96 -27.56
C ALA A 181 -16.91 5.64 -26.80
N MET A 182 -15.98 4.68 -26.87
CA MET A 182 -16.08 3.38 -26.20
C MET A 182 -15.84 3.43 -24.68
N HIS A 183 -15.49 4.60 -24.14
CA HIS A 183 -15.16 4.80 -22.74
C HIS A 183 -16.06 5.84 -22.06
N ALA A 184 -17.27 6.05 -22.60
CA ALA A 184 -18.31 6.85 -21.96
C ALA A 184 -18.43 6.47 -20.46
N PRO A 185 -18.50 7.44 -19.53
CA PRO A 185 -18.64 7.16 -18.11
C PRO A 185 -19.94 6.40 -17.81
N GLU A 186 -19.83 5.25 -17.15
CA GLU A 186 -20.97 4.37 -16.81
C GLU A 186 -21.06 4.07 -15.30
N HIS A 187 -19.96 4.28 -14.56
CA HIS A 187 -19.91 3.91 -13.15
C HIS A 187 -20.83 4.80 -12.30
N LEU A 188 -21.73 4.16 -11.55
CA LEU A 188 -22.82 4.77 -10.79
C LEU A 188 -22.40 5.56 -9.54
N ALA A 189 -21.18 5.40 -9.04
CA ALA A 189 -20.74 6.03 -7.78
C ALA A 189 -20.36 7.52 -7.96
N GLY A 190 -20.56 8.11 -9.13
CA GLY A 190 -20.30 9.52 -9.37
C GLY A 190 -18.82 9.89 -9.24
N ASN A 191 -18.53 11.09 -8.74
CA ASN A 191 -17.18 11.67 -8.76
C ASN A 191 -16.45 11.49 -7.42
N VAL A 192 -16.25 10.23 -7.00
CA VAL A 192 -15.50 9.86 -5.79
C VAL A 192 -14.23 9.10 -6.13
N PHE A 193 -13.25 9.15 -5.21
CA PHE A 193 -11.90 8.62 -5.39
C PHE A 193 -11.48 7.64 -4.29
N PRO A 194 -12.18 6.50 -4.12
CA PRO A 194 -11.98 5.59 -2.99
C PRO A 194 -10.56 5.04 -2.87
N ARG A 195 -9.85 4.82 -3.99
CA ARG A 195 -8.46 4.35 -3.92
C ARG A 195 -7.52 5.36 -3.26
N GLY A 196 -7.87 6.65 -3.22
CA GLY A 196 -7.12 7.69 -2.51
C GLY A 196 -7.10 7.50 -0.99
N MET A 197 -8.02 6.71 -0.42
CA MET A 197 -7.98 6.34 1.00
C MET A 197 -6.78 5.46 1.36
N PHE A 198 -6.16 4.80 0.38
CA PHE A 198 -4.93 4.04 0.55
C PHE A 198 -3.67 4.88 0.29
N GLY A 199 -3.79 6.20 0.45
CA GLY A 199 -2.72 7.15 0.23
C GLY A 199 -2.78 7.85 -1.13
N MET A 200 -2.03 8.94 -1.19
CA MET A 200 -1.92 9.88 -2.30
C MET A 200 -0.46 10.35 -2.43
N PRO A 201 0.00 10.79 -3.60
CA PRO A 201 -0.82 11.02 -4.80
C PRO A 201 -1.17 9.75 -5.58
N ILE A 202 -2.23 9.83 -6.38
CA ILE A 202 -2.57 8.82 -7.41
C ILE A 202 -2.57 9.51 -8.76
N ILE A 203 -1.74 9.04 -9.68
CA ILE A 203 -1.72 9.52 -11.07
C ILE A 203 -2.64 8.63 -11.91
N PHE A 204 -3.55 9.25 -12.65
CA PHE A 204 -4.44 8.61 -13.60
C PHE A 204 -3.89 8.85 -15.01
N HIS A 205 -3.33 7.80 -15.58
CA HIS A 205 -2.87 7.79 -16.97
C HIS A 205 -3.96 7.19 -17.86
N PHE A 206 -4.29 7.88 -18.94
CA PHE A 206 -5.21 7.39 -19.96
C PHE A 206 -4.48 7.26 -21.30
N VAL A 207 -4.80 6.20 -22.04
CA VAL A 207 -4.18 5.90 -23.34
C VAL A 207 -5.27 5.81 -24.39
N GLY A 208 -5.08 6.54 -25.49
CA GLY A 208 -5.98 6.52 -26.65
C GLY A 208 -6.46 7.92 -27.03
N TRP A 209 -6.83 8.06 -28.30
CA TRP A 209 -7.37 9.31 -28.81
C TRP A 209 -8.74 9.63 -28.18
N GLY A 210 -8.95 10.89 -27.82
CA GLY A 210 -10.18 11.37 -27.15
C GLY A 210 -10.23 11.17 -25.64
N GLU A 211 -9.27 10.45 -25.05
CA GLU A 211 -9.18 10.31 -23.59
C GLU A 211 -8.71 11.61 -22.90
N PRO A 212 -8.99 11.77 -21.58
CA PRO A 212 -8.39 12.83 -20.78
C PRO A 212 -6.86 12.81 -20.80
N ALA A 213 -6.24 13.96 -20.60
CA ALA A 213 -4.82 14.04 -20.24
C ALA A 213 -4.58 13.43 -18.84
N ASP A 214 -3.32 13.32 -18.43
CA ASP A 214 -2.98 12.85 -17.09
C ASP A 214 -3.58 13.75 -16.00
N HIS A 215 -4.11 13.12 -14.94
CA HIS A 215 -4.61 13.80 -13.76
C HIS A 215 -4.01 13.20 -12.50
N GLN A 216 -3.83 14.00 -11.46
CA GLN A 216 -3.28 13.60 -10.17
C GLN A 216 -4.29 13.88 -9.06
N LEU A 217 -4.64 12.86 -8.28
CA LEU A 217 -5.35 13.03 -7.01
C LEU A 217 -4.35 13.32 -5.91
N GLN A 218 -4.56 14.38 -5.14
CA GLN A 218 -3.70 14.74 -4.02
C GLN A 218 -4.44 15.54 -2.94
N PRO A 219 -3.92 15.58 -1.70
CA PRO A 219 -4.47 16.46 -0.68
C PRO A 219 -4.37 17.93 -1.12
N GLN A 220 -5.38 18.74 -0.82
CA GLN A 220 -5.33 20.15 -1.18
C GLN A 220 -4.18 20.85 -0.45
N GLY A 221 -3.31 21.54 -1.20
CA GLY A 221 -2.17 22.28 -0.66
C GLY A 221 -1.04 21.42 -0.08
N LYS A 222 -1.03 20.10 -0.33
CA LYS A 222 0.06 19.19 0.07
C LYS A 222 0.36 18.19 -1.03
N ASP A 223 1.60 17.71 -1.08
CA ASP A 223 2.04 16.84 -2.18
C ASP A 223 1.73 15.35 -1.96
N ARG A 224 1.72 14.90 -0.70
CA ARG A 224 1.67 13.48 -0.37
C ARG A 224 0.91 13.21 0.92
N LEU A 225 0.15 12.13 0.91
CA LEU A 225 -0.42 11.54 2.10
C LEU A 225 -0.11 10.04 2.09
N PRO A 226 0.72 9.54 3.00
CA PRO A 226 1.05 8.13 2.99
C PRO A 226 -0.15 7.27 3.46
N SER A 227 -0.23 6.03 2.96
CA SER A 227 -1.33 5.08 3.20
C SER A 227 -1.56 4.78 4.69
N PRO A 228 -2.77 4.85 5.25
CA PRO A 228 -3.00 4.38 6.63
C PRO A 228 -2.90 2.84 6.75
N LEU A 229 -2.90 2.12 5.62
CA LEU A 229 -2.69 0.68 5.56
C LEU A 229 -1.21 0.37 5.38
N ILE A 230 -0.68 -0.50 6.25
CA ILE A 230 0.66 -1.07 6.20
C ILE A 230 0.53 -2.57 5.89
N LEU A 231 1.22 -3.02 4.85
CA LEU A 231 1.30 -4.44 4.46
C LEU A 231 2.74 -4.92 4.55
N ARG A 232 2.99 -6.01 5.27
CA ARG A 232 4.35 -6.52 5.47
C ARG A 232 4.37 -7.97 5.95
N PRO A 233 5.53 -8.63 5.95
CA PRO A 233 5.69 -9.87 6.70
C PRO A 233 5.76 -9.55 8.21
N TYR A 234 5.09 -10.38 8.99
CA TYR A 234 5.01 -10.29 10.45
C TYR A 234 5.62 -11.55 11.06
N HIS A 235 6.59 -11.39 11.94
CA HIS A 235 7.19 -12.50 12.68
C HIS A 235 6.35 -12.79 13.92
N ASP A 236 5.94 -14.05 14.12
CA ASP A 236 5.02 -14.42 15.21
C ASP A 236 5.70 -14.61 16.58
N GLY A 237 7.02 -14.48 16.63
CA GLY A 237 7.84 -14.72 17.82
C GLY A 237 8.30 -16.18 17.97
N ASN A 238 7.79 -17.10 17.15
CA ASN A 238 8.08 -18.54 17.17
C ASN A 238 8.79 -19.02 15.91
N GLY A 239 9.43 -18.12 15.16
CA GLY A 239 10.15 -18.44 13.94
C GLY A 239 9.28 -18.60 12.70
N GLN A 240 8.00 -18.19 12.75
CA GLN A 240 7.09 -18.23 11.60
C GLN A 240 6.74 -16.82 11.12
N TRP A 241 6.43 -16.72 9.83
CA TRP A 241 6.04 -15.47 9.19
C TRP A 241 4.59 -15.50 8.72
N LEU A 242 3.86 -14.42 8.99
CA LEU A 242 2.47 -14.26 8.59
C LEU A 242 2.32 -13.06 7.65
N PRO A 243 1.49 -13.15 6.60
CA PRO A 243 1.05 -11.98 5.87
C PRO A 243 0.23 -11.08 6.80
N ALA A 244 0.67 -9.84 7.01
CA ALA A 244 0.01 -8.90 7.90
C ALA A 244 -0.50 -7.65 7.19
N ALA A 245 -1.65 -7.17 7.66
CA ALA A 245 -2.23 -5.88 7.33
C ALA A 245 -2.53 -5.11 8.62
N LEU A 246 -1.81 -4.02 8.86
CA LEU A 246 -2.11 -3.08 9.95
C LEU A 246 -2.80 -1.85 9.36
N LEU A 247 -4.01 -1.56 9.84
CA LEU A 247 -4.73 -0.33 9.52
C LEU A 247 -4.63 0.65 10.68
N LEU A 248 -4.06 1.83 10.42
CA LEU A 248 -3.95 2.94 11.36
C LEU A 248 -5.28 3.73 11.46
N PRO A 249 -5.48 4.51 12.54
CA PRO A 249 -6.59 5.46 12.64
C PRO A 249 -6.67 6.37 11.40
N HIS A 250 -7.85 6.48 10.81
CA HIS A 250 -8.02 7.12 9.49
C HIS A 250 -9.29 7.96 9.33
N ASP A 251 -10.00 8.28 10.42
CA ASP A 251 -11.24 9.09 10.37
C ASP A 251 -11.01 10.46 9.73
N HIS A 252 -9.81 11.02 9.92
CA HIS A 252 -9.40 12.29 9.32
C HIS A 252 -9.49 12.30 7.78
N LEU A 253 -9.47 11.13 7.11
CA LEU A 253 -9.57 11.03 5.66
C LEU A 253 -10.97 11.41 5.13
N GLN A 254 -12.01 11.29 5.94
CA GLN A 254 -13.39 11.58 5.49
C GLN A 254 -13.61 13.08 5.25
N GLN A 255 -12.93 13.93 6.03
CA GLN A 255 -13.10 15.39 6.00
C GLN A 255 -11.94 16.11 5.31
N MET A 256 -10.88 15.39 4.94
CA MET A 256 -9.70 15.97 4.33
C MET A 256 -10.05 16.57 2.96
N PRO A 257 -9.71 17.84 2.69
CA PRO A 257 -9.85 18.43 1.38
C PRO A 257 -8.92 17.78 0.37
N VAL A 258 -9.48 17.34 -0.76
CA VAL A 258 -8.73 16.65 -1.83
C VAL A 258 -9.06 17.29 -3.16
N VAL A 259 -8.05 17.37 -4.02
CA VAL A 259 -8.18 17.91 -5.38
C VAL A 259 -7.74 16.86 -6.40
N LEU A 260 -8.46 16.83 -7.51
CA LEU A 260 -7.98 16.26 -8.75
C LEU A 260 -7.34 17.39 -9.56
N GLN A 261 -6.06 17.27 -9.84
CA GLN A 261 -5.28 18.27 -10.56
C GLN A 261 -4.94 17.77 -11.97
N ARG A 262 -5.17 18.61 -12.97
CA ARG A 262 -4.66 18.43 -14.33
C ARG A 262 -3.48 19.38 -14.52
N GLU A 263 -2.26 18.84 -14.48
CA GLU A 263 -1.01 19.62 -14.57
C GLU A 263 -1.04 20.88 -13.68
N ARG A 264 -0.42 22.00 -14.08
CA ARG A 264 -0.48 23.27 -13.31
C ARG A 264 -1.71 24.12 -13.61
N GLU A 265 -2.62 23.65 -14.45
CA GLU A 265 -3.65 24.50 -15.05
C GLU A 265 -4.98 24.49 -14.29
N LYS A 266 -5.48 23.31 -13.89
CA LYS A 266 -6.85 23.18 -13.39
C LYS A 266 -6.98 22.18 -12.26
N THR A 267 -7.62 22.62 -11.18
CA THR A 267 -7.93 21.79 -10.01
C THR A 267 -9.44 21.63 -9.85
N TYR A 268 -9.88 20.41 -9.55
CA TYR A 268 -11.25 20.07 -9.23
C TYR A 268 -11.31 19.63 -7.76
N PRO A 269 -12.04 20.34 -6.88
CA PRO A 269 -12.35 19.82 -5.56
C PRO A 269 -13.15 18.51 -5.69
N VAL A 270 -12.71 17.47 -5.00
CA VAL A 270 -13.31 16.13 -5.08
C VAL A 270 -13.36 15.49 -3.70
N LYS A 271 -14.15 14.42 -3.57
CA LYS A 271 -14.21 13.62 -2.34
C LYS A 271 -13.49 12.29 -2.53
N LEU A 272 -12.83 11.81 -1.49
CA LEU A 272 -12.31 10.45 -1.48
C LEU A 272 -13.45 9.42 -1.46
N TRP A 273 -14.38 9.57 -0.53
CA TRP A 273 -15.39 8.55 -0.31
C TRP A 273 -16.67 9.07 0.33
N GLU A 274 -17.79 8.41 0.05
CA GLU A 274 -19.04 8.58 0.76
C GLU A 274 -19.63 7.20 1.06
N LYS A 275 -19.85 6.88 2.34
CA LYS A 275 -20.32 5.57 2.81
C LYS A 275 -21.55 5.04 2.05
N ARG A 276 -22.50 5.91 1.72
CA ARG A 276 -23.72 5.57 0.95
C ARG A 276 -23.46 4.94 -0.43
N LEU A 277 -22.25 5.08 -0.97
CA LEU A 277 -21.86 4.57 -2.29
C LEU A 277 -21.28 3.15 -2.24
N ALA A 278 -21.13 2.55 -1.06
CA ALA A 278 -20.56 1.21 -0.89
C ALA A 278 -21.24 0.16 -1.78
N ALA A 279 -22.57 0.18 -1.85
CA ALA A 279 -23.36 -0.73 -2.68
C ALA A 279 -23.18 -0.54 -4.20
N SER A 280 -22.59 0.58 -4.63
CA SER A 280 -22.35 0.92 -6.04
C SER A 280 -20.93 0.63 -6.50
N VAL A 281 -20.01 0.23 -5.62
CA VAL A 281 -18.61 -0.05 -5.92
C VAL A 281 -18.32 -1.52 -5.63
N GLU A 282 -18.20 -2.33 -6.68
CA GLU A 282 -18.16 -3.79 -6.58
C GLU A 282 -17.06 -4.36 -5.64
N PRO A 283 -15.80 -3.85 -5.66
CA PRO A 283 -14.78 -4.28 -4.68
C PRO A 283 -15.16 -4.04 -3.21
N ILE A 284 -16.03 -3.07 -2.94
CA ILE A 284 -16.47 -2.72 -1.57
C ILE A 284 -17.71 -3.53 -1.22
N LYS A 285 -18.72 -3.52 -2.11
CA LYS A 285 -19.97 -4.26 -1.99
C LYS A 285 -19.75 -5.75 -1.72
N THR A 286 -18.88 -6.40 -2.48
CA THR A 286 -18.60 -7.85 -2.34
C THR A 286 -18.01 -8.23 -0.99
N GLN A 287 -17.42 -7.27 -0.28
CA GLN A 287 -16.82 -7.46 1.04
C GLN A 287 -17.74 -7.00 2.19
N GLN A 288 -18.98 -6.58 1.86
CA GLN A 288 -19.99 -6.11 2.82
C GLN A 288 -19.44 -5.05 3.78
N ALA A 289 -18.64 -4.12 3.24
CA ALA A 289 -18.00 -3.07 4.02
C ALA A 289 -18.50 -1.69 3.59
N ASP A 290 -18.37 -0.73 4.50
CA ASP A 290 -18.84 0.64 4.30
C ASP A 290 -17.80 1.56 3.67
N ASP A 291 -16.54 1.13 3.64
CA ASP A 291 -15.44 1.88 3.07
C ASP A 291 -14.35 0.98 2.45
N PRO A 292 -13.48 1.56 1.60
CA PRO A 292 -12.45 0.81 0.88
C PRO A 292 -11.41 0.13 1.78
N LEU A 293 -11.05 0.71 2.92
CA LEU A 293 -10.00 0.19 3.80
C LEU A 293 -10.51 -1.03 4.57
N HIS A 294 -11.72 -0.96 5.14
CA HIS A 294 -12.36 -2.11 5.78
C HIS A 294 -12.72 -3.20 4.77
N ALA A 295 -13.19 -2.83 3.57
CA ALA A 295 -13.41 -3.79 2.48
C ALA A 295 -12.13 -4.56 2.16
N PHE A 296 -10.99 -3.85 2.08
CA PHE A 296 -9.72 -4.50 1.86
C PHE A 296 -9.33 -5.41 3.03
N LEU A 297 -9.56 -5.04 4.29
CA LEU A 297 -9.25 -5.93 5.42
C LEU A 297 -10.10 -7.21 5.42
N HIS A 298 -11.39 -7.11 5.09
CA HIS A 298 -12.26 -8.29 4.93
C HIS A 298 -11.75 -9.20 3.81
N TYR A 299 -11.44 -8.60 2.66
CA TYR A 299 -10.80 -9.33 1.57
C TYR A 299 -9.46 -9.91 2.03
N PHE A 300 -8.62 -9.18 2.75
CA PHE A 300 -7.31 -9.63 3.20
C PHE A 300 -7.39 -10.84 4.13
N ALA A 301 -8.40 -10.91 5.01
CA ALA A 301 -8.61 -12.01 5.94
C ALA A 301 -9.20 -13.27 5.27
N ALA A 302 -9.97 -13.12 4.19
CA ALA A 302 -10.65 -14.22 3.52
C ALA A 302 -9.66 -15.31 3.05
N PRO A 303 -10.02 -16.61 3.14
CA PRO A 303 -9.14 -17.73 2.78
C PRO A 303 -8.52 -17.59 1.38
#